data_AF-A0A7C1H0R9-F1
#
_entry.id   AF-A0A7C1H0R9-F1
#
_cell.length_a   1.000
_cell.length_b   1.000
_cell.length_c   1.000
_cell.angle_alpha   90.00
_cell.angle_beta   90.00
_cell.angle_gamma   90.00
#
_symmetry.space_group_name_H-M   'P 1'
#
loop_
_entity.id
_entity.type
_entity.pdbx_description
1 polymer ?
#
loop_
_entity_poly.entity_id
_entity_poly.type
_entity_poly.pdbx_seq_one_letter_code
_entity_poly.pdbx_strand_id
1 'polypeptide(L)'
;MVTTKKHAANQGLSLTKRGTPVWGFKHFKENGLVNLMLDLLQKAHTGLDDQQCQTVSDSLEEISIQLSKIPDHFWIRKSIMGSFDQFKAAYFKWNEIKGNDSKAAKARQKALQRMRKNRHKMARVVRTNVKILNDALDLELIENIYGALGNIPRALPELFINLSKAVTRFQKKAKK
;
A
#
# COMPACT_ATOMS: atom_id res chain seq x y z
N MET A 1 30.90 -22.56 14.88
CA MET A 1 30.23 -21.83 13.76
C MET A 1 28.83 -21.35 14.20
N VAL A 2 28.71 -20.18 14.85
CA VAL A 2 27.40 -19.62 15.31
C VAL A 2 27.27 -18.10 15.01
N THR A 3 28.27 -17.49 14.38
CA THR A 3 28.37 -16.02 14.25
C THR A 3 27.64 -15.43 13.04
N THR A 4 27.44 -16.18 11.95
CA THR A 4 26.85 -15.65 10.71
C THR A 4 25.34 -15.37 10.78
N LYS A 5 24.56 -16.19 11.50
CA LYS A 5 23.10 -15.96 11.66
C LYS A 5 22.77 -14.73 12.50
N LYS A 6 23.55 -14.46 13.56
CA LYS A 6 23.32 -13.32 14.47
C LYS A 6 23.61 -11.97 13.79
N HIS A 7 24.68 -11.89 12.99
CA HIS A 7 25.00 -10.69 12.20
C HIS A 7 24.00 -10.42 11.08
N ALA A 8 23.54 -11.45 10.36
CA ALA A 8 22.51 -11.28 9.32
C ALA A 8 21.16 -10.82 9.89
N ALA A 9 20.77 -11.35 11.07
CA ALA A 9 19.57 -10.92 11.78
C ALA A 9 19.66 -9.46 12.27
N ASN A 10 20.80 -9.06 12.85
CA ASN A 10 21.04 -7.69 13.30
C ASN A 10 21.10 -6.68 12.14
N GLN A 11 21.66 -7.05 10.99
CA GLN A 11 21.61 -6.23 9.79
C GLN A 11 20.17 -6.09 9.26
N GLY A 12 19.39 -7.16 9.19
CA GLY A 12 17.98 -7.08 8.79
C GLY A 12 17.10 -6.20 9.72
N LEU A 13 17.41 -6.19 11.02
CA LEU A 13 16.80 -5.29 12.00
C LEU A 13 17.17 -3.82 11.76
N SER A 14 18.40 -3.53 11.36
CA SER A 14 18.85 -2.18 10.99
C SER A 14 18.10 -1.63 9.77
N LEU A 15 17.97 -2.43 8.71
CA LEU A 15 17.35 -2.01 7.45
C LEU A 15 15.84 -1.75 7.57
N THR A 16 15.21 -2.21 8.65
CA THR A 16 13.77 -2.01 8.92
C THR A 16 13.53 -0.98 10.03
N LYS A 17 14.56 -0.24 10.44
CA LYS A 17 14.43 0.89 11.38
C LYS A 17 13.66 2.05 10.75
N ARG A 18 13.05 2.86 11.62
CA ARG A 18 12.38 4.09 11.18
C ARG A 18 13.34 4.99 10.41
N GLY A 19 12.80 5.73 9.44
CA GLY A 19 13.62 6.57 8.57
C GLY A 19 14.35 5.82 7.46
N THR A 20 14.23 4.50 7.35
CA THR A 20 14.75 3.78 6.17
C THR A 20 13.68 3.62 5.08
N PRO A 21 14.08 3.57 3.79
CA PRO A 21 13.16 3.32 2.68
C PRO A 21 12.37 2.01 2.84
N VAL A 22 13.04 0.93 3.28
CA VAL A 22 12.38 -0.37 3.49
C VAL A 22 11.35 -0.30 4.62
N TRP A 23 11.65 0.41 5.71
CA TRP A 23 10.66 0.64 6.77
C TRP A 23 9.46 1.42 6.25
N GLY A 24 9.69 2.48 5.47
CA GLY A 24 8.62 3.28 4.89
C GLY A 24 7.73 2.45 3.95
N PHE A 25 8.35 1.62 3.11
CA PHE A 25 7.64 0.73 2.21
C PHE A 25 6.89 -0.39 2.94
N LYS A 26 7.44 -0.88 4.06
CA LYS A 26 6.74 -1.81 4.96
C LYS A 26 5.53 -1.14 5.60
N HIS A 27 5.70 0.07 6.13
CA HIS A 27 4.62 0.87 6.71
C HIS A 27 3.51 1.14 5.68
N PHE A 28 3.86 1.38 4.42
CA PHE A 28 2.89 1.60 3.34
C PHE A 28 1.95 0.40 3.17
N LYS A 29 2.48 -0.83 3.18
CA LYS A 29 1.66 -2.04 3.06
C LYS A 29 0.92 -2.39 4.33
N GLU A 30 1.57 -2.27 5.48
CA GLU A 30 1.05 -2.74 6.76
C GLU A 30 0.09 -1.74 7.42
N ASN A 31 0.20 -0.45 7.06
CA ASN A 31 -0.66 0.60 7.58
C ASN A 31 -1.41 1.30 6.45
N GLY A 32 -0.73 1.90 5.47
CA GLY A 32 -1.38 2.69 4.41
C GLY A 32 -2.49 1.93 3.68
N LEU A 33 -2.13 0.87 2.96
CA LEU A 33 -3.09 0.04 2.20
C LEU A 33 -4.10 -0.68 3.10
N VAL A 34 -3.72 -1.00 4.33
CA VAL A 34 -4.64 -1.63 5.29
C VAL A 34 -5.76 -0.68 5.67
N ASN A 35 -5.41 0.56 6.03
CA ASN A 35 -6.38 1.54 6.46
C ASN A 35 -7.25 2.02 5.30
N LEU A 36 -6.69 2.15 4.08
CA LEU A 36 -7.50 2.33 2.86
C LEU A 36 -8.57 1.23 2.72
N MET A 37 -8.19 -0.04 2.85
CA MET A 37 -9.15 -1.15 2.77
C MET A 37 -10.16 -1.17 3.92
N LEU A 38 -9.80 -0.67 5.11
CA LEU A 38 -10.73 -0.55 6.23
C LEU A 38 -11.80 0.51 5.95
N ASP A 39 -11.40 1.66 5.42
CA ASP A 39 -12.34 2.72 5.02
C ASP A 39 -13.27 2.22 3.90
N LEU A 40 -12.72 1.53 2.88
CA LEU A 40 -13.53 0.91 1.82
C LEU A 40 -14.48 -0.18 2.34
N LEU A 41 -14.09 -0.93 3.39
CA LEU A 41 -14.95 -1.93 4.00
C LEU A 41 -16.16 -1.28 4.68
N GLN A 42 -15.98 -0.13 5.34
CA GLN A 42 -17.09 0.63 5.93
C GLN A 42 -18.08 1.11 4.86
N LYS A 43 -17.60 1.35 3.64
CA LYS A 43 -18.40 1.73 2.46
C LYS A 43 -18.86 0.55 1.61
N ALA A 44 -18.70 -0.69 2.07
CA ALA A 44 -19.08 -1.85 1.27
C ALA A 44 -20.59 -1.93 0.98
N HIS A 45 -21.43 -1.38 1.85
CA HIS A 45 -22.89 -1.40 1.66
C HIS A 45 -23.38 -0.32 0.69
N THR A 46 -22.84 0.89 0.80
CA THR A 46 -23.28 2.06 0.01
C THR A 46 -22.46 2.28 -1.26
N GLY A 47 -21.26 1.71 -1.32
CA GLY A 47 -20.26 2.10 -2.30
C GLY A 47 -19.69 3.50 -2.03
N LEU A 48 -18.96 3.99 -3.03
CA LEU A 48 -18.54 5.37 -3.20
C LEU A 48 -19.23 5.91 -4.45
N ASP A 49 -19.41 7.22 -4.53
CA ASP A 49 -19.83 7.86 -5.79
C ASP A 49 -18.68 7.89 -6.82
N ASP A 50 -19.00 8.26 -8.05
CA ASP A 50 -18.03 8.19 -9.16
C ASP A 50 -16.84 9.15 -8.94
N GLN A 51 -17.06 10.33 -8.35
CA GLN A 51 -15.98 11.29 -8.07
C GLN A 51 -15.05 10.79 -6.95
N GLN A 52 -15.62 10.22 -5.90
CA GLN A 52 -14.88 9.58 -4.82
C GLN A 52 -14.05 8.39 -5.35
N CYS A 53 -14.67 7.59 -6.21
CA CYS A 53 -14.01 6.47 -6.86
C CYS A 53 -12.85 6.90 -7.76
N GLN A 54 -13.03 7.98 -8.52
CA GLN A 54 -12.00 8.55 -9.39
C GLN A 54 -10.81 9.05 -8.56
N THR A 55 -11.07 9.76 -7.46
CA THR A 55 -10.02 10.27 -6.55
C THR A 55 -9.09 9.15 -6.05
N VAL A 56 -9.67 8.02 -5.63
CA VAL A 56 -8.89 6.86 -5.19
C VAL A 56 -8.18 6.20 -6.38
N SER A 57 -8.83 6.12 -7.55
CA SER A 57 -8.24 5.56 -8.77
C SER A 57 -6.98 6.30 -9.19
N ASP A 58 -7.05 7.64 -9.26
CA ASP A 58 -5.94 8.51 -9.63
C ASP A 58 -4.79 8.40 -8.63
N SER A 59 -5.12 8.38 -7.34
CA SER A 59 -4.12 8.21 -6.28
C SER A 59 -3.41 6.85 -6.36
N LEU A 60 -4.12 5.79 -6.73
CA LEU A 60 -3.52 4.47 -6.93
C LEU A 60 -2.72 4.40 -8.24
N GLU A 61 -3.12 5.12 -9.29
CA GLU A 61 -2.36 5.24 -10.53
C GLU A 61 -1.02 5.92 -10.28
N GLU A 62 -1.04 7.06 -9.58
CA GLU A 62 0.17 7.79 -9.18
C GLU A 62 1.11 6.89 -8.37
N ILE A 63 0.60 6.11 -7.40
CA ILE A 63 1.44 5.14 -6.68
C ILE A 63 2.07 4.10 -7.63
N SER A 64 1.34 3.63 -8.65
CA SER A 64 1.91 2.67 -9.61
C SER A 64 3.03 3.31 -10.44
N ILE A 65 2.86 4.57 -10.86
CA ILE A 65 3.90 5.36 -11.52
C ILE A 65 5.13 5.47 -10.63
N GLN A 66 4.97 5.79 -9.34
CA GLN A 66 6.10 5.83 -8.40
C GLN A 66 6.78 4.47 -8.26
N LEU A 67 6.01 3.37 -8.08
CA LEU A 67 6.57 2.01 -8.01
C LEU A 67 7.33 1.61 -9.28
N SER A 68 6.95 2.15 -10.44
CA SER A 68 7.66 1.92 -11.69
C SER A 68 9.08 2.48 -11.70
N LYS A 69 9.39 3.46 -10.83
CA LYS A 69 10.73 4.08 -10.71
C LYS A 69 11.71 3.26 -9.88
N ILE A 70 11.27 2.17 -9.23
CA ILE A 70 12.16 1.27 -8.50
C ILE A 70 13.21 0.72 -9.49
N PRO A 71 14.52 0.86 -9.23
CA PRO A 71 15.59 0.34 -10.07
C PRO A 71 15.44 -1.15 -10.37
N ASP A 72 15.86 -1.54 -11.57
CA ASP A 72 15.55 -2.84 -12.14
C ASP A 72 16.42 -3.97 -11.57
N HIS A 73 16.08 -4.45 -10.38
CA HIS A 73 16.38 -5.83 -9.99
C HIS A 73 15.29 -6.75 -10.58
N PHE A 74 15.15 -6.70 -11.90
CA PHE A 74 14.14 -7.27 -12.82
C PHE A 74 12.95 -8.03 -12.18
N TRP A 75 13.22 -9.12 -11.45
CA TRP A 75 12.18 -9.95 -10.83
C TRP A 75 11.48 -9.31 -9.61
N ILE A 76 12.19 -8.53 -8.78
CA ILE A 76 11.62 -7.93 -7.55
C ILE A 76 10.69 -6.78 -7.88
N ARG A 77 11.13 -5.86 -8.75
CA ARG A 77 10.32 -4.75 -9.25
C ARG A 77 9.05 -5.30 -9.90
N LYS A 78 9.20 -6.24 -10.85
CA LYS A 78 8.07 -6.92 -11.51
C LYS A 78 7.12 -7.58 -10.52
N SER A 79 7.63 -8.19 -9.45
CA SER A 79 6.81 -8.83 -8.42
C SER A 79 6.02 -7.83 -7.56
N ILE A 80 6.66 -6.72 -7.17
CA ILE A 80 6.01 -5.64 -6.41
C ILE A 80 4.96 -4.95 -7.27
N MET A 81 5.35 -4.49 -8.45
CA MET A 81 4.45 -3.81 -9.40
C MET A 81 3.29 -4.72 -9.78
N GLY A 82 3.55 -5.96 -10.23
CA GLY A 82 2.49 -6.89 -10.61
C GLY A 82 1.53 -7.21 -9.45
N SER A 83 2.02 -7.24 -8.21
CA SER A 83 1.14 -7.40 -7.05
C SER A 83 0.33 -6.12 -6.75
N PHE A 84 0.90 -4.94 -6.98
CA PHE A 84 0.20 -3.66 -6.81
C PHE A 84 -0.83 -3.42 -7.93
N ASP A 85 -0.52 -3.75 -9.17
CA ASP A 85 -1.47 -3.66 -10.29
C ASP A 85 -2.64 -4.62 -10.09
N GLN A 86 -2.40 -5.82 -9.54
CA GLN A 86 -3.48 -6.71 -9.14
C GLN A 86 -4.30 -6.15 -7.95
N PHE A 87 -3.70 -5.36 -7.07
CA PHE A 87 -4.42 -4.62 -6.03
C PHE A 87 -5.32 -3.54 -6.67
N LYS A 88 -4.79 -2.74 -7.59
CA LYS A 88 -5.54 -1.73 -8.37
C LYS A 88 -6.70 -2.34 -9.14
N ALA A 89 -6.46 -3.41 -9.88
CA ALA A 89 -7.50 -4.10 -10.64
C ALA A 89 -8.60 -4.66 -9.72
N ALA A 90 -8.26 -5.08 -8.49
CA ALA A 90 -9.27 -5.48 -7.51
C ALA A 90 -10.07 -4.27 -6.98
N TYR A 91 -9.44 -3.10 -6.86
CA TYR A 91 -10.12 -1.84 -6.55
C TYR A 91 -11.04 -1.36 -7.69
N PHE A 92 -10.63 -1.43 -8.95
CA PHE A 92 -11.52 -1.09 -10.07
C PHE A 92 -12.75 -2.00 -10.11
N LYS A 93 -12.58 -3.30 -9.88
CA LYS A 93 -13.71 -4.22 -9.70
C LYS A 93 -14.60 -3.89 -8.50
N TRP A 94 -14.04 -3.26 -7.47
CA TRP A 94 -14.82 -2.79 -6.32
C TRP A 94 -15.67 -1.58 -6.71
N ASN A 95 -15.10 -0.64 -7.47
CA ASN A 95 -15.76 0.56 -8.01
C ASN A 95 -16.90 0.20 -9.00
N GLU A 96 -16.69 -0.77 -9.88
CA GLU A 96 -17.69 -1.19 -10.88
C GLU A 96 -18.96 -1.80 -10.28
N ILE A 97 -18.94 -2.21 -9.00
CA ILE A 97 -20.11 -2.82 -8.36
C ILE A 97 -21.12 -1.72 -7.99
N LYS A 98 -22.25 -1.70 -8.71
CA LYS A 98 -23.38 -0.81 -8.47
C LYS A 98 -24.42 -1.45 -7.54
N GLY A 99 -25.23 -0.60 -6.90
CA GLY A 99 -26.32 -1.01 -6.01
C GLY A 99 -25.94 -1.12 -4.52
N ASN A 100 -26.96 -1.13 -3.66
CA ASN A 100 -26.81 -1.13 -2.20
C ASN A 100 -27.37 -2.40 -1.53
N ASP A 101 -27.69 -3.42 -2.33
CA ASP A 101 -28.23 -4.67 -1.82
C ASP A 101 -27.14 -5.56 -1.19
N SER A 102 -27.58 -6.63 -0.52
CA SER A 102 -26.68 -7.61 0.10
C SER A 102 -25.73 -8.27 -0.92
N LYS A 103 -26.15 -8.39 -2.19
CA LYS A 103 -25.36 -8.99 -3.26
C LYS A 103 -24.19 -8.09 -3.65
N ALA A 104 -24.44 -6.80 -3.85
CA ALA A 104 -23.43 -5.78 -4.11
C ALA A 104 -22.45 -5.68 -2.94
N ALA A 105 -22.94 -5.64 -1.70
CA ALA A 105 -22.09 -5.61 -0.51
C ALA A 105 -21.16 -6.84 -0.44
N LYS A 106 -21.69 -8.06 -0.66
CA LYS A 106 -20.89 -9.29 -0.72
C LYS A 106 -19.87 -9.28 -1.86
N ALA A 107 -20.23 -8.73 -3.03
CA ALA A 107 -19.31 -8.60 -4.15
C ALA A 107 -18.15 -7.63 -3.82
N ARG A 108 -18.46 -6.48 -3.20
CA ARG A 108 -17.46 -5.50 -2.73
C ARG A 108 -16.53 -6.11 -1.69
N GLN A 109 -17.06 -6.89 -0.75
CA GLN A 109 -16.25 -7.64 0.22
C GLN A 109 -15.30 -8.65 -0.46
N LYS A 110 -15.76 -9.38 -1.48
CA LYS A 110 -14.89 -10.29 -2.26
C LYS A 110 -13.77 -9.54 -2.99
N ALA A 111 -14.06 -8.35 -3.54
CA ALA A 111 -13.03 -7.50 -4.14
C ALA A 111 -12.00 -7.04 -3.10
N LEU A 112 -12.43 -6.64 -1.89
CA LEU A 112 -11.53 -6.31 -0.78
C LEU A 112 -10.67 -7.50 -0.33
N GLN A 113 -11.21 -8.73 -0.35
CA GLN A 113 -10.41 -9.93 -0.08
C GLN A 113 -9.30 -10.13 -1.12
N ARG A 114 -9.57 -9.83 -2.41
CA ARG A 114 -8.55 -9.86 -3.46
C ARG A 114 -7.48 -8.79 -3.25
N MET A 115 -7.87 -7.56 -2.91
CA MET A 115 -6.93 -6.49 -2.51
C MET A 115 -6.03 -6.97 -1.35
N ARG A 116 -6.62 -7.56 -0.31
CA ARG A 116 -5.88 -8.10 0.84
C ARG A 116 -4.86 -9.17 0.43
N LYS A 117 -5.25 -10.10 -0.44
CA LYS A 117 -4.36 -11.16 -0.96
C LYS A 117 -3.16 -10.56 -1.69
N ASN A 118 -3.38 -9.56 -2.53
CA ASN A 118 -2.32 -8.92 -3.32
C ASN A 118 -1.39 -8.06 -2.44
N ARG A 119 -1.93 -7.37 -1.44
CA ARG A 119 -1.13 -6.73 -0.39
C ARG A 119 -0.22 -7.73 0.34
N HIS A 120 -0.72 -8.92 0.67
CA HIS A 120 0.10 -9.95 1.30
C HIS A 120 1.21 -10.48 0.40
N LYS A 121 0.96 -10.64 -0.91
CA LYS A 121 2.02 -10.98 -1.87
C LYS A 121 3.13 -9.93 -1.86
N MET A 122 2.78 -8.65 -1.94
CA MET A 122 3.76 -7.56 -1.84
C MET A 122 4.56 -7.62 -0.52
N ALA A 123 3.89 -7.88 0.61
CA ALA A 123 4.56 -7.97 1.91
C ALA A 123 5.56 -9.15 1.97
N ARG A 124 5.23 -10.28 1.34
CA ARG A 124 6.13 -11.44 1.23
C ARG A 124 7.38 -11.10 0.42
N VAL A 125 7.22 -10.48 -0.75
CA VAL A 125 8.35 -10.06 -1.61
C VAL A 125 9.30 -9.15 -0.84
N VAL A 126 8.75 -8.19 -0.09
CA VAL A 126 9.57 -7.25 0.68
C VAL A 126 10.32 -7.93 1.81
N ARG A 127 9.67 -8.83 2.55
CA ARG A 127 10.30 -9.56 3.65
C ARG A 127 11.46 -10.42 3.17
N THR A 128 11.33 -11.08 2.02
CA THR A 128 12.37 -11.96 1.46
C THR A 128 13.53 -11.17 0.87
N ASN A 129 13.28 -9.95 0.37
CA ASN A 129 14.26 -9.17 -0.39
C ASN A 129 14.65 -7.85 0.31
N VAL A 130 14.60 -7.79 1.64
CA VAL A 130 14.86 -6.56 2.43
C VAL A 130 16.18 -5.90 2.06
N LYS A 131 17.26 -6.67 1.85
CA LYS A 131 18.58 -6.12 1.51
C LYS A 131 18.58 -5.42 0.16
N ILE A 132 18.14 -6.13 -0.88
CA ILE A 132 18.06 -5.59 -2.25
C ILE A 132 17.15 -4.36 -2.31
N LEU A 133 16.03 -4.38 -1.59
CA LEU A 133 15.12 -3.24 -1.52
C LEU A 133 15.71 -2.05 -0.76
N ASN A 134 16.62 -2.27 0.17
CA ASN A 134 17.28 -1.15 0.84
C ASN A 134 18.22 -0.40 -0.10
N ASP A 135 18.86 -1.12 -1.02
CA ASP A 135 19.79 -0.52 -1.97
C ASP A 135 19.04 0.12 -3.16
N ALA A 136 17.84 -0.39 -3.47
CA ALA A 136 17.03 0.07 -4.60
C ALA A 136 16.00 1.17 -4.26
N LEU A 137 15.50 1.20 -3.03
CA LEU A 137 14.51 2.21 -2.61
C LEU A 137 15.24 3.39 -1.99
N ASP A 138 14.84 4.61 -2.35
CA ASP A 138 15.20 5.83 -1.65
C ASP A 138 14.01 6.38 -0.85
N LEU A 139 14.25 7.38 -0.02
CA LEU A 139 13.21 8.01 0.80
C LEU A 139 12.27 8.88 -0.03
N GLU A 140 12.75 9.50 -1.10
CA GLU A 140 11.95 10.36 -1.98
C GLU A 140 10.82 9.55 -2.62
N LEU A 141 11.10 8.35 -3.12
CA LEU A 141 10.12 7.41 -3.63
C LEU A 141 9.05 7.08 -2.58
N ILE A 142 9.46 6.83 -1.34
CA ILE A 142 8.51 6.54 -0.25
C ILE A 142 7.65 7.76 0.05
N GLU A 143 8.24 8.95 0.11
CA GLU A 143 7.52 10.19 0.34
C GLU A 143 6.52 10.46 -0.77
N ASN A 144 6.89 10.22 -2.03
CA ASN A 144 6.00 10.34 -3.18
C ASN A 144 4.84 9.34 -3.12
N ILE A 145 5.09 8.08 -2.74
CA ILE A 145 4.02 7.08 -2.51
C ILE A 145 3.05 7.55 -1.42
N TYR A 146 3.56 8.12 -0.32
CA TYR A 146 2.70 8.65 0.74
C TYR A 146 2.02 9.96 0.39
N GLY A 147 2.63 10.79 -0.46
CA GLY A 147 2.03 11.98 -1.04
C GLY A 147 0.80 11.61 -1.85
N ALA A 148 0.95 10.67 -2.78
CA ALA A 148 -0.14 10.11 -3.59
C ALA A 148 -1.23 9.47 -2.71
N LEU A 149 -0.85 8.62 -1.76
CA LEU A 149 -1.81 8.00 -0.83
C LEU A 149 -2.52 9.04 0.05
N GLY A 150 -1.84 10.14 0.39
CA GLY A 150 -2.36 11.25 1.18
C GLY A 150 -3.33 12.16 0.45
N ASN A 151 -3.39 12.10 -0.89
CA ASN A 151 -4.37 12.86 -1.67
C ASN A 151 -5.81 12.37 -1.38
N ILE A 152 -6.00 11.07 -1.16
CA ILE A 152 -7.30 10.47 -0.84
C ILE A 152 -7.93 11.11 0.41
N PRO A 153 -7.33 11.03 1.61
CA PRO A 153 -7.92 11.62 2.81
C PRO A 153 -7.87 13.15 2.83
N ARG A 154 -7.11 13.80 1.95
CA ARG A 154 -7.14 15.26 1.81
C ARG A 154 -8.38 15.72 1.04
N ALA A 155 -8.72 14.99 -0.02
CA ALA A 155 -9.90 15.26 -0.83
C ALA A 155 -11.20 14.77 -0.16
N LEU A 156 -11.13 13.66 0.58
CA LEU A 156 -12.29 12.95 1.15
C LEU A 156 -12.09 12.63 2.65
N PRO A 157 -11.85 13.64 3.51
CA PRO A 157 -11.44 13.44 4.90
C PRO A 157 -12.47 12.69 5.76
N GLU A 158 -13.77 12.91 5.50
CA GLU A 158 -14.88 12.27 6.19
C GLU A 158 -15.08 10.79 5.83
N LEU A 159 -14.60 10.37 4.65
CA LEU A 159 -14.72 8.99 4.17
C LEU A 159 -13.50 8.14 4.54
N PHE A 160 -12.31 8.76 4.58
CA PHE A 160 -11.03 8.05 4.72
C PHE A 160 -10.32 8.37 6.05
N ILE A 161 -11.07 8.27 7.15
CA ILE A 161 -10.61 8.60 8.50
C ILE A 161 -9.44 7.71 8.94
N ASN A 162 -9.50 6.41 8.67
CA ASN A 162 -8.43 5.49 9.06
C ASN A 162 -7.17 5.76 8.24
N LEU A 163 -7.32 5.99 6.94
CA LEU A 163 -6.22 6.33 6.05
C LEU A 163 -5.55 7.66 6.43
N SER A 164 -6.35 8.68 6.75
CA SER A 164 -5.86 9.98 7.25
C SER A 164 -4.95 9.81 8.48
N LYS A 165 -5.38 9.00 9.45
CA LYS A 165 -4.57 8.66 10.64
C LYS A 165 -3.29 7.92 10.26
N ALA A 166 -3.34 7.00 9.30
CA ALA A 166 -2.18 6.23 8.85
C ALA A 166 -1.12 7.11 8.16
N VAL A 167 -1.55 8.01 7.27
CA VAL A 167 -0.67 8.97 6.58
C VAL A 167 -0.05 9.95 7.58
N THR A 168 -0.85 10.51 8.49
CA THR A 168 -0.35 11.42 9.55
C THR A 168 0.68 10.71 10.44
N ARG A 169 0.44 9.45 10.81
CA ARG A 169 1.39 8.64 11.60
C ARG A 169 2.71 8.41 10.86
N PHE A 170 2.66 8.19 9.55
CA PHE A 170 3.88 8.07 8.74
C PHE A 170 4.66 9.38 8.76
N GLN A 171 4.01 10.51 8.45
CA GLN A 171 4.65 11.84 8.42
C GLN A 171 5.28 12.21 9.77
N LYS A 172 4.61 11.91 10.90
CA LYS A 172 5.17 12.13 12.24
C LYS A 172 6.37 11.25 12.56
N LYS A 173 6.44 10.04 11.99
CA LYS A 173 7.51 9.07 12.23
C LYS A 173 8.66 9.18 11.23
N ALA A 174 8.44 9.77 10.06
CA ALA A 174 9.46 10.04 9.05
C ALA A 174 10.35 11.23 9.44
N LYS A 175 9.80 12.19 10.21
CA LYS A 175 10.51 13.40 10.70
C LYS A 175 11.31 13.20 12.00
N LYS A 176 11.43 11.97 12.52
CA LYS A 176 12.14 11.63 13.76
C LYS A 176 13.17 10.54 13.50
#